data_AF-A0A3L6J7D8-F1
#
_entry.id   AF-A0A3L6J7D8-F1
#
_cell.length_a   1.000
_cell.length_b   1.000
_cell.length_c   1.000
_cell.angle_alpha   90.00
_cell.angle_beta   90.00
_cell.angle_gamma   90.00
#
_symmetry.space_group_name_H-M   'P 1'
#
loop_
_entity.id
_entity.type
_entity.pdbx_description
1 polymer ?
#
loop_
_entity_poly.entity_id
_entity_poly.type
_entity_poly.pdbx_seq_one_letter_code
_entity_poly.pdbx_strand_id
1 'polypeptide(L)'
;MTRTFSPMVKFVAITIDEIFIVLFVIVVVYFWAPEYLLLTLIVAIPGTAIFVIVKYYLVYPSLVDTGSYGLYDLKGMTGVVTETVTPKSGKIRVGGEIWDARCGDGQILPGAQVRILSRDSLRVVVSPLES
;
A
#
# COMPACT_ATOMS: atom_id res chain seq x y z
N MET A 1 2.74 -16.72 10.81
CA MET A 1 4.02 -15.99 10.67
C MET A 1 4.10 -15.45 9.25
N THR A 2 3.58 -14.25 9.00
CA THR A 2 3.56 -13.64 7.66
C THR A 2 4.95 -13.11 7.33
N ARG A 3 5.68 -13.78 6.44
CA ARG A 3 6.98 -13.32 5.94
C ARG A 3 6.77 -11.99 5.20
N THR A 4 7.12 -10.88 5.82
CA THR A 4 7.14 -9.58 5.15
C THR A 4 8.31 -9.56 4.19
N PHE A 5 8.03 -9.76 2.90
CA PHE A 5 9.06 -9.67 1.86
C PHE A 5 9.63 -8.25 1.79
N SER A 6 10.95 -8.16 1.63
CA SER A 6 11.65 -6.88 1.42
C SER A 6 11.05 -6.13 0.22
N PRO A 7 10.96 -4.78 0.26
CA PRO A 7 10.48 -3.96 -0.86
C PRO A 7 11.18 -4.30 -2.19
N MET A 8 12.46 -4.65 -2.16
CA MET A 8 13.22 -5.06 -3.35
C MET A 8 12.70 -6.36 -3.95
N VAL A 9 12.33 -7.35 -3.11
CA VAL A 9 11.78 -8.64 -3.57
C VAL A 9 10.41 -8.44 -4.20
N LYS A 10 9.57 -7.60 -3.60
CA LYS A 10 8.26 -7.25 -4.16
C LYS A 10 8.41 -6.54 -5.51
N PHE A 11 9.34 -5.59 -5.62
CA PHE A 11 9.62 -4.89 -6.87
C PHE A 11 10.09 -5.85 -7.98
N VAL A 12 11.03 -6.75 -7.66
CA VAL A 12 11.51 -7.78 -8.59
C VAL A 12 10.39 -8.71 -9.04
N ALA A 13 9.54 -9.16 -8.11
CA ALA A 13 8.41 -10.03 -8.43
C ALA A 13 7.40 -9.36 -9.38
N ILE A 14 7.16 -8.05 -9.21
CA ILE A 14 6.25 -7.28 -10.07
C ILE A 14 6.92 -6.96 -11.43
N THR A 15 8.25 -7.02 -11.56
CA THR A 15 8.98 -6.66 -12.79
C THR A 15 9.34 -7.86 -13.68
N ILE A 16 9.08 -9.07 -13.18
CA ILE A 16 9.55 -10.29 -13.83
C ILE A 16 8.80 -10.58 -15.14
N ASP A 17 7.52 -10.22 -15.20
CA ASP A 17 6.67 -10.43 -16.36
C ASP A 17 7.11 -9.59 -17.55
N GLU A 18 7.63 -8.38 -17.35
CA GLU A 18 8.15 -7.58 -18.46
C GLU A 18 9.34 -8.26 -19.17
N ILE A 19 10.24 -8.91 -18.43
CA ILE A 19 11.36 -9.64 -19.04
C ILE A 19 10.84 -10.81 -19.88
N PHE A 20 9.85 -11.55 -19.37
CA PHE A 20 9.24 -12.65 -20.11
C PHE A 20 8.52 -12.16 -21.37
N ILE A 21 7.81 -11.04 -21.29
CA ILE A 21 7.12 -10.44 -22.45
C ILE A 21 8.13 -10.04 -23.52
N VAL A 22 9.22 -9.36 -23.15
CA VAL A 22 10.25 -8.92 -24.10
C VAL A 22 10.92 -10.11 -24.77
N LEU A 23 11.28 -11.14 -23.98
CA LEU A 23 11.87 -12.37 -24.52
C LEU A 23 10.89 -13.08 -25.46
N PHE A 24 9.62 -13.17 -25.09
CA PHE A 24 8.57 -13.75 -25.91
C PHE A 24 8.42 -13.01 -27.24
N VAL A 25 8.37 -11.67 -27.21
CA VAL A 25 8.29 -10.84 -28.42
C VAL A 25 9.50 -11.07 -29.32
N ILE A 26 10.72 -11.13 -28.76
CA ILE A 26 11.94 -11.39 -29.55
C ILE A 26 11.86 -12.77 -30.22
N VAL A 27 11.42 -13.80 -29.50
CA VAL A 27 11.25 -15.16 -30.06
C VAL A 27 10.20 -15.17 -31.16
N VAL A 28 9.06 -14.52 -30.96
CA VAL A 28 8.02 -14.43 -32.00
C VAL A 28 8.53 -13.67 -33.23
N VAL A 29 9.23 -12.55 -33.07
CA VAL A 29 9.78 -11.83 -34.22
C VAL A 29 10.83 -12.68 -34.94
N TYR A 30 11.69 -13.40 -34.22
CA TYR A 30 12.70 -14.27 -34.81
C TYR A 30 12.10 -15.35 -35.73
N PHE A 31 11.00 -16.00 -35.33
CA PHE A 31 10.41 -17.09 -36.10
C PHE A 31 9.48 -16.63 -37.23
N TRP A 32 8.75 -15.54 -37.05
CA TRP A 32 7.71 -15.11 -38.00
C TRP A 32 8.09 -13.91 -38.86
N ALA A 33 9.02 -13.06 -38.41
CA ALA A 33 9.37 -11.82 -39.11
C ALA A 33 10.84 -11.41 -38.86
N PRO A 34 11.81 -12.28 -39.23
CA PRO A 34 13.23 -12.11 -38.88
C PRO A 34 13.84 -10.81 -39.41
N GLU A 35 13.31 -10.24 -40.50
CA GLU A 35 13.72 -8.95 -41.05
C GLU A 35 13.51 -7.78 -40.08
N TYR A 36 12.59 -7.89 -39.12
CA TYR A 36 12.34 -6.88 -38.09
C TYR A 36 13.10 -7.14 -36.79
N LEU A 37 13.90 -8.21 -36.70
CA LEU A 37 14.59 -8.60 -35.47
C LEU A 37 15.53 -7.50 -34.97
N LEU A 38 16.33 -6.91 -35.87
CA LEU A 38 17.27 -5.85 -35.51
C LEU A 38 16.54 -4.62 -34.95
N LEU A 39 15.47 -4.18 -35.64
CA LEU A 39 14.65 -3.06 -35.20
C LEU A 39 13.99 -3.35 -33.85
N THR A 40 13.48 -4.57 -33.68
CA THR A 40 12.86 -5.02 -32.42
C THR A 40 13.86 -4.96 -31.28
N LEU A 41 15.10 -5.43 -31.45
CA LEU A 41 16.13 -5.35 -30.41
C LEU A 41 16.49 -3.91 -30.07
N ILE A 42 16.65 -3.05 -31.09
CA ILE A 42 16.98 -1.63 -30.93
C ILE A 42 15.89 -0.89 -30.15
N VAL A 43 14.62 -1.26 -30.30
CA VAL A 43 13.51 -0.60 -29.60
C VAL A 43 13.23 -1.27 -28.24
N ALA A 44 13.18 -2.60 -28.20
CA ALA A 44 12.76 -3.34 -27.01
C ALA A 44 13.75 -3.20 -25.86
N ILE A 45 15.05 -3.22 -26.11
CA ILE A 45 16.05 -3.10 -25.04
C ILE A 45 15.97 -1.74 -24.33
N PRO A 46 16.13 -0.59 -25.02
CA PRO A 46 16.02 0.71 -24.36
C PRO A 46 14.60 1.00 -23.89
N GLY A 47 13.57 0.55 -24.62
CA GLY A 47 12.18 0.71 -24.20
C GLY A 47 11.89 0.02 -22.87
N THR A 48 12.37 -1.21 -22.71
CA THR A 48 12.25 -1.95 -21.44
C THR A 48 13.03 -1.28 -20.32
N ALA A 49 14.26 -0.82 -20.60
CA ALA A 49 15.06 -0.09 -19.61
C ALA A 49 14.34 1.17 -19.11
N ILE A 50 13.81 1.99 -20.02
CA ILE A 50 13.03 3.20 -19.68
C ILE A 50 11.78 2.81 -18.88
N PHE A 51 11.04 1.80 -19.33
CA PHE A 51 9.84 1.33 -18.64
C PHE A 51 10.14 0.89 -17.20
N VAL A 52 11.20 0.10 -16.99
CA VAL A 52 11.63 -0.34 -15.65
C VAL A 52 12.05 0.85 -14.78
N ILE A 53 12.74 1.85 -15.34
CA ILE A 53 13.11 3.08 -14.61
C ILE A 53 11.86 3.85 -14.19
N VAL A 54 10.91 4.08 -15.09
CA VAL A 54 9.65 4.76 -14.78
C VAL A 54 8.88 4.00 -13.70
N LYS A 55 8.75 2.68 -13.85
CA LYS A 55 8.10 1.81 -12.86
C LYS A 55 8.81 1.85 -11.51
N TYR A 56 10.14 1.89 -11.48
CA TYR A 56 10.91 2.08 -10.26
C TYR A 56 10.52 3.38 -9.56
N TYR A 57 10.53 4.52 -10.26
CA TYR A 57 10.18 5.79 -9.63
C TYR A 57 8.71 5.90 -9.18
N LEU A 58 7.78 5.23 -9.86
CA LEU A 58 6.35 5.30 -9.52
C LEU A 58 5.92 4.27 -8.47
N VAL A 59 6.47 3.05 -8.53
CA VAL A 59 6.00 1.90 -7.74
C VAL A 59 6.92 1.64 -6.54
N TYR A 60 8.22 1.91 -6.63
CA TYR A 60 9.13 1.70 -5.50
C TYR A 60 8.76 2.52 -4.26
N PRO A 61 8.37 3.81 -4.36
CA PRO A 61 7.93 4.56 -3.20
C PRO A 61 6.74 3.90 -2.48
N SER A 62 5.72 3.45 -3.21
CA SER A 62 4.56 2.78 -2.61
C SER A 62 4.87 1.40 -2.02
N LEU A 63 5.91 0.73 -2.51
CA LEU A 63 6.42 -0.54 -1.97
C LEU A 63 7.24 -0.37 -0.69
N VAL A 64 7.95 0.74 -0.56
CA VAL A 64 8.70 1.11 0.65
C VAL A 64 7.74 1.63 1.72
N ASP A 65 6.71 2.38 1.31
CA ASP A 65 5.71 2.99 2.20
C ASP A 65 4.64 2.00 2.71
N THR A 66 5.05 0.76 2.97
CA THR A 66 4.21 -0.23 3.70
C THR A 66 3.90 0.20 5.15
N GLY A 67 4.30 1.39 5.59
CA GLY A 67 4.14 1.91 6.94
C GLY A 67 3.42 3.26 7.09
N SER A 68 3.19 4.03 6.02
CA SER A 68 2.54 5.35 6.16
C SER A 68 1.43 5.52 5.15
N TYR A 69 0.22 5.29 5.63
CA TYR A 69 -1.02 5.54 4.91
C TYR A 69 -1.25 7.05 4.73
N GLY A 70 -0.44 7.69 3.89
CA GLY A 70 -0.45 9.14 3.66
C GLY A 70 -1.69 9.69 2.95
N LEU A 71 -2.70 8.87 2.63
CA LEU A 71 -3.92 9.34 1.96
C LEU A 71 -5.11 9.57 2.91
N TYR A 72 -5.03 9.11 4.15
CA TYR A 72 -5.99 9.43 5.21
C TYR A 72 -5.25 9.48 6.54
N ASP A 73 -4.53 10.59 6.78
CA ASP A 73 -3.95 10.85 8.08
C ASP A 73 -5.07 11.21 9.05
N LEU A 74 -5.69 10.17 9.62
CA LEU A 74 -6.76 10.29 10.62
C LEU A 74 -6.22 10.86 11.94
N LYS A 75 -4.90 11.00 12.09
CA LYS A 75 -4.26 11.52 13.29
C LYS A 75 -4.75 12.94 13.58
N GLY A 76 -5.19 13.17 14.82
CA GLY A 76 -5.73 14.44 15.26
C GLY A 76 -7.22 14.64 14.97
N MET A 77 -7.85 13.81 14.13
CA MET A 77 -9.30 13.85 13.94
C MET A 77 -10.03 13.41 15.21
N THR A 78 -11.24 13.94 15.38
CA THR A 78 -12.16 13.55 16.44
C THR A 78 -13.26 12.64 15.91
N GLY A 79 -13.75 11.76 16.77
CA GLY A 79 -14.83 10.84 16.46
C GLY A 79 -15.69 10.55 17.68
N VAL A 80 -16.77 9.81 17.46
CA VAL A 80 -17.71 9.39 18.51
C VAL A 80 -17.67 7.88 18.64
N VAL A 81 -17.57 7.36 19.86
CA VAL A 81 -17.60 5.91 20.10
C VAL A 81 -18.97 5.35 19.75
N THR A 82 -19.01 4.35 18.88
CA THR A 82 -20.24 3.62 18.51
C THR A 82 -20.35 2.28 19.22
N GLU A 83 -19.21 1.67 19.57
CA GLU A 83 -19.11 0.42 20.32
C GLU A 83 -17.97 0.56 21.33
N THR A 84 -18.17 0.09 22.57
CA THR A 84 -17.22 0.26 23.69
C THR A 84 -15.79 -0.03 23.25
N VAL A 85 -14.92 0.97 23.40
CA VAL A 85 -13.50 0.85 23.04
C VAL A 85 -12.71 0.37 24.24
N THR A 86 -11.98 -0.71 24.05
CA THR A 86 -11.08 -1.34 25.02
C THR A 86 -9.67 -1.42 24.41
N PRO A 87 -8.65 -1.90 25.14
CA PRO A 87 -7.33 -2.12 24.56
C PRO A 87 -7.30 -3.16 23.43
N LYS A 88 -8.34 -4.02 23.35
CA LYS A 88 -8.41 -5.12 22.39
C LYS A 88 -9.26 -4.80 21.16
N SER A 89 -10.36 -4.08 21.33
CA SER A 89 -11.38 -3.86 20.30
C SER A 89 -12.31 -2.70 20.65
N GLY A 90 -13.05 -2.23 19.65
CA GLY A 90 -14.08 -1.22 19.75
C GLY A 90 -14.30 -0.55 18.40
N LYS A 91 -15.30 0.33 18.32
CA LYS A 91 -15.60 1.06 17.08
C LYS A 91 -15.90 2.51 17.35
N ILE A 92 -15.43 3.37 16.45
CA ILE A 92 -15.71 4.79 16.47
C ILE A 92 -16.27 5.22 15.12
N ARG A 93 -17.03 6.30 15.10
CA ARG A 93 -17.44 7.00 13.88
C ARG A 93 -16.62 8.28 13.73
N VAL A 94 -15.99 8.45 12.58
CA VAL A 94 -15.21 9.63 12.21
C VAL A 94 -15.81 10.17 10.92
N GLY A 95 -16.40 11.36 10.97
CA GLY A 95 -17.22 11.85 9.86
C GLY A 95 -18.36 10.88 9.52
N GLY A 96 -18.34 10.32 8.30
CA GLY A 96 -19.32 9.34 7.81
C GLY A 96 -18.93 7.87 7.93
N GLU A 97 -17.72 7.55 8.40
CA GLU A 97 -17.16 6.20 8.36
C GLU A 97 -17.04 5.58 9.76
N ILE A 98 -17.20 4.25 9.84
CA ILE A 98 -16.98 3.47 11.06
C ILE A 98 -15.60 2.83 10.99
N TRP A 99 -14.80 3.05 12.03
CA TRP A 99 -13.42 2.57 12.13
C TRP A 99 -13.25 1.67 13.36
N ASP A 100 -12.46 0.61 13.22
CA ASP A 100 -12.02 -0.19 14.36
C ASP A 100 -11.06 0.61 15.22
N ALA A 101 -11.28 0.61 16.54
CA ALA A 101 -10.52 1.41 17.48
C ALA A 101 -10.04 0.60 18.69
N ARG A 102 -8.95 1.07 19.31
CA ARG A 102 -8.51 0.65 20.63
C ARG A 102 -8.05 1.84 21.47
N CYS A 103 -8.17 1.74 22.78
CA CYS A 103 -7.59 2.70 23.72
C CYS A 103 -6.30 2.13 24.37
N GLY A 104 -5.47 3.00 24.95
CA GLY A 104 -4.26 2.57 25.65
C GLY A 104 -4.55 1.87 26.98
N ASP A 105 -5.56 2.36 27.72
CA ASP A 105 -5.98 1.81 29.00
C ASP A 105 -7.48 2.04 29.21
N GLY A 106 -8.07 1.26 30.12
CA GLY A 106 -9.47 1.37 30.52
C GLY A 106 -10.46 1.00 29.43
N GLN A 107 -11.63 1.63 29.47
CA GLN A 107 -12.69 1.45 28.50
C GLN A 107 -13.37 2.79 28.22
N ILE A 108 -13.72 3.03 26.97
CA ILE A 108 -14.43 4.24 26.52
C ILE A 108 -15.81 3.82 26.05
N LEU A 109 -16.85 4.36 26.69
CA LEU A 109 -18.23 3.97 26.45
C LEU A 109 -18.80 4.60 25.16
N PRO A 110 -19.83 3.98 24.54
CA PRO A 110 -20.55 4.56 23.42
C PRO A 110 -21.07 5.97 23.70
N GLY A 111 -21.00 6.84 22.70
CA GLY A 111 -21.37 8.26 22.80
C GLY A 111 -20.25 9.19 23.25
N ALA A 112 -19.15 8.67 23.80
CA ALA A 112 -18.00 9.49 24.18
C ALA A 112 -17.27 10.05 22.94
N GLN A 113 -16.77 11.29 23.07
CA GLN A 113 -15.88 11.87 22.07
C GLN A 113 -14.44 11.44 22.30
N VAL A 114 -13.76 11.09 21.22
CA VAL A 114 -12.37 10.62 21.24
C VAL A 114 -11.54 11.31 20.18
N ARG A 115 -10.23 11.40 20.42
CA ARG A 115 -9.23 11.88 19.45
C ARG A 115 -8.34 10.72 19.01
N ILE A 116 -8.05 10.67 17.71
CA ILE A 116 -7.13 9.69 17.13
C ILE A 116 -5.69 10.14 17.38
N LEU A 117 -4.95 9.33 18.12
CA LEU A 117 -3.53 9.57 18.45
C LEU A 117 -2.61 9.02 17.36
N SER A 118 -2.96 7.85 16.84
CA SER A 118 -2.20 7.16 15.80
C SER A 118 -3.08 6.12 15.11
N ARG A 119 -2.55 5.56 14.03
CA ARG A 119 -3.17 4.50 13.27
C ARG A 119 -2.22 3.30 13.21
N ASP A 120 -2.74 2.15 13.57
CA ASP A 120 -2.07 0.85 13.51
C ASP A 120 -2.76 0.00 12.43
N SER A 121 -2.24 0.06 11.21
CA SER A 121 -2.83 -0.59 10.02
C SER A 121 -4.26 -0.13 9.70
N LEU A 122 -5.28 -0.99 9.86
CA LEU A 122 -6.70 -0.68 9.66
C LEU A 122 -7.42 -0.34 10.97
N ARG A 123 -6.68 -0.17 12.07
CA ARG A 123 -7.22 0.14 13.40
C ARG A 123 -6.63 1.46 13.90
N VAL A 124 -7.45 2.27 14.56
CA VAL A 124 -7.01 3.54 15.15
C VAL A 124 -6.80 3.42 16.65
N VAL A 125 -5.80 4.15 17.17
CA VAL A 125 -5.56 4.28 18.60
C VAL A 125 -6.13 5.61 19.06
N VAL A 126 -6.98 5.58 20.07
CA VAL A 126 -7.75 6.74 20.52
C VAL A 126 -7.59 7.01 22.01
N SER A 127 -7.79 8.28 22.39
CA SER A 127 -7.97 8.71 23.78
C SER A 127 -9.26 9.52 23.93
N PRO A 128 -9.88 9.52 25.12
CA PRO A 128 -10.98 10.42 25.44
C PRO A 128 -10.59 11.89 25.19
N LEU A 129 -11.54 12.68 24.67
CA LEU A 129 -11.34 14.12 24.46
C LEU A 129 -11.60 14.92 25.75
N GLU A 130 -12.48 14.41 26.62
CA GLU A 130 -12.78 14.97 27.94
C GLU A 130 -12.47 13.92 29.01
N SER A 131 -11.76 14.36 30.06
CA SER A 131 -11.46 13.58 31.27
C SER A 131 -12.58 13.67 32.29
#